data_AF-C4M8C6-F1
#
_entry.id   AF-C4M8C6-F1
#
_cell.length_a   1.000
_cell.length_b   1.000
_cell.length_c   1.000
_cell.angle_alpha   90.00
_cell.angle_beta   90.00
_cell.angle_gamma   90.00
#
_symmetry.space_group_name_H-M   'P 1'
#
loop_
_entity.id
_entity.type
_entity.pdbx_description
1 polymer ?
#
loop_
_entity_poly.entity_id
_entity_poly.type
_entity_poly.pdbx_seq_one_letter_code
_entity_poly.pdbx_strand_id
1 'polypeptide(L)'
;MTLRLPKWENMILLLKKGVFHPKFVNRMYKGMPDEVRSEVWKLLLLKDVDYETLKDEFNRLNQPYTKTPIDKQLDLDVKRTFQSHYTYKVPYGGNQKVLFNIFHALASRTENLEFTQGMTCAPSILTLFLDEYSSYAGTVQFLGEKYRLKEMFSNFNLLTRCWTSLDYYYKKKF
;
A
#
# COMPACT_ATOMS: atom_id res chain seq x y z
N MET A 1 4.59 19.58 20.44
CA MET A 1 5.62 18.85 19.65
C MET A 1 5.97 17.58 20.41
N THR A 2 5.68 16.40 19.86
CA THR A 2 5.85 15.13 20.58
C THR A 2 7.33 14.84 20.82
N LEU A 3 7.73 14.44 22.05
CA LEU A 3 9.13 14.10 22.43
C LEU A 3 9.78 12.96 21.61
N ARG A 4 9.04 12.42 20.64
CA ARG A 4 9.42 11.32 19.75
C ARG A 4 9.90 11.80 18.39
N LEU A 5 9.41 12.95 17.91
CA LEU A 5 9.65 13.43 16.55
C LEU A 5 11.15 13.66 16.25
N PRO A 6 11.94 14.33 17.11
CA PRO A 6 13.37 14.54 16.85
C PRO A 6 14.18 13.24 16.72
N LYS A 7 13.73 12.17 17.43
CA LYS A 7 14.37 10.86 17.34
C LYS A 7 14.11 10.21 15.98
N TRP A 8 12.91 10.40 15.43
CA TRP A 8 12.57 9.89 14.10
C TRP A 8 13.27 10.66 13.00
N GLU A 9 13.36 11.98 13.10
CA GLU A 9 14.12 12.82 12.16
C GLU A 9 15.58 12.36 12.05
N ASN A 10 16.24 12.10 13.18
CA ASN A 10 17.60 11.56 13.18
C ASN A 10 17.69 10.18 12.50
N MET A 11 16.74 9.28 12.77
CA MET A 11 16.69 7.96 12.14
C MET A 11 16.44 8.05 10.62
N ILE A 12 15.63 9.01 10.17
CA ILE A 12 15.35 9.25 8.75
C ILE A 12 16.60 9.76 8.04
N LEU A 13 17.37 10.65 8.64
CA LEU A 13 18.64 11.13 8.08
C LEU A 13 19.63 9.98 7.83
N LEU A 14 19.66 8.99 8.72
CA LEU A 14 20.46 7.77 8.53
C LEU A 14 19.84 6.88 7.43
N LEU A 15 18.52 6.70 7.44
CA LEU A 15 17.81 5.87 6.46
C LEU A 15 17.99 6.38 5.02
N LYS A 16 17.99 7.70 4.82
CA LYS A 16 18.32 8.35 3.53
C LYS A 16 19.70 7.98 3.01
N LYS A 17 20.65 7.68 3.90
CA LYS A 17 22.00 7.21 3.55
C LYS A 17 22.08 5.69 3.41
N GLY A 18 20.94 4.99 3.45
CA GLY A 18 20.87 3.53 3.43
C GLY A 18 21.25 2.87 4.76
N VAL A 19 21.40 3.64 5.85
CA VAL A 19 21.82 3.14 7.16
C VAL A 19 20.64 3.04 8.11
N PHE A 20 20.37 1.84 8.63
CA PHE A 20 19.36 1.65 9.67
C PHE A 20 19.95 1.95 11.05
N HIS A 21 19.35 2.90 11.76
CA HIS A 21 19.69 3.14 13.16
C HIS A 21 19.41 1.87 14.00
N PRO A 22 20.28 1.44 14.95
CA PRO A 22 20.10 0.19 15.71
C PRO A 22 18.77 0.08 16.46
N LYS A 23 18.18 1.22 16.83
CA LYS A 23 16.88 1.28 17.52
C LYS A 23 15.67 1.36 16.56
N PHE A 24 15.86 1.38 15.25
CA PHE A 24 14.79 1.62 14.27
C PHE A 24 13.63 0.63 14.43
N VAL A 25 13.92 -0.67 14.37
CA VAL A 25 12.90 -1.73 14.52
C VAL A 25 12.19 -1.65 15.87
N ASN A 26 12.94 -1.48 16.97
CA ASN A 26 12.35 -1.33 18.30
C ASN A 26 11.48 -0.07 18.45
N ARG A 27 11.70 0.95 17.63
CA ARG A 27 10.86 2.16 17.60
C ARG A 27 9.64 1.97 16.72
N MET A 28 9.74 1.20 15.63
CA MET A 28 8.58 0.77 14.83
C MET A 28 7.53 0.07 15.70
N TYR A 29 7.95 -0.87 16.55
CA TYR A 29 7.03 -1.56 17.48
C TYR A 29 6.34 -0.63 18.49
N LYS A 30 6.94 0.52 18.80
CA LYS A 30 6.34 1.53 19.68
C LYS A 30 5.38 2.48 18.95
N GLY A 31 5.22 2.30 17.65
CA GLY A 31 4.46 3.19 16.77
C GLY A 31 5.31 4.32 16.17
N MET A 32 4.99 4.66 14.94
CA MET A 32 5.58 5.77 14.19
C MET A 32 4.63 6.98 14.26
N PRO A 33 5.12 8.18 14.59
CA PRO A 33 4.34 9.42 14.49
C PRO A 33 3.84 9.61 13.05
N ASP A 34 2.62 10.13 12.91
CA ASP A 34 1.98 10.27 11.59
C ASP A 34 2.75 11.25 10.71
N GLU A 35 3.38 12.27 11.30
CA GLU A 35 4.17 13.31 10.64
C GLU A 35 5.34 12.75 9.83
N VAL A 36 5.87 11.58 10.21
CA VAL A 36 7.03 10.97 9.55
C VAL A 36 6.69 9.73 8.72
N ARG A 37 5.44 9.24 8.77
CA ARG A 37 5.04 8.02 8.06
C ARG A 37 5.29 8.11 6.57
N SER A 38 4.91 9.24 5.96
CA SER A 38 5.08 9.45 4.53
C SER A 38 6.53 9.26 4.10
N GLU A 39 7.45 9.94 4.79
CA GLU A 39 8.87 9.92 4.44
C GLU A 39 9.51 8.55 4.70
N VAL A 40 9.25 7.95 5.88
CA VAL A 40 9.80 6.63 6.20
C VAL A 40 9.28 5.57 5.23
N TRP A 41 7.97 5.57 4.92
CA TRP A 41 7.41 4.57 3.99
C TRP A 41 7.95 4.74 2.59
N LYS A 42 8.12 5.97 2.07
CA LYS A 42 8.78 6.19 0.77
C LYS A 42 10.20 5.61 0.77
N LEU A 43 10.98 5.85 1.81
CA LEU A 43 12.35 5.33 1.93
C LEU A 43 12.41 3.80 2.00
N LEU A 44 11.39 3.13 2.55
CA LEU A 44 11.35 1.66 2.65
C LEU A 44 10.77 1.00 1.38
N LEU A 45 9.70 1.57 0.85
CA LEU A 45 8.97 1.03 -0.29
C LEU A 45 9.70 1.32 -1.60
N LEU A 46 10.20 2.54 -1.78
CA LEU A 46 10.63 3.05 -3.09
C LEU A 46 12.15 3.02 -3.31
N LYS A 47 12.93 2.53 -2.35
CA LYS A 47 14.41 2.52 -2.42
C LYS A 47 14.97 1.91 -3.71
N ASP A 48 14.37 0.81 -4.15
CA ASP A 48 14.86 -0.01 -5.26
C ASP A 48 13.89 0.07 -6.46
N VAL A 49 13.12 1.16 -6.54
CA VAL A 49 12.07 1.36 -7.55
C VAL A 49 12.51 2.41 -8.55
N ASP A 50 12.36 2.09 -9.84
CA ASP A 50 12.45 3.09 -10.90
C ASP A 50 11.18 3.97 -10.90
N TYR A 51 11.25 5.03 -10.08
CA TYR A 51 10.10 5.86 -9.76
C TYR A 51 9.57 6.66 -10.95
N GLU A 52 10.46 7.23 -11.78
CA GLU A 52 10.02 8.03 -12.93
C GLU A 52 9.37 7.13 -14.00
N THR A 53 9.93 5.95 -14.26
CA THR A 53 9.30 4.98 -15.17
C THR A 53 7.91 4.58 -14.69
N LEU A 54 7.71 4.30 -13.40
CA LEU A 54 6.39 3.95 -12.87
C LEU A 54 5.41 5.12 -12.90
N LYS A 55 5.89 6.34 -12.71
CA LYS A 55 5.06 7.55 -12.81
C LYS A 55 4.59 7.79 -14.24
N ASP A 56 5.47 7.63 -15.22
CA ASP A 56 5.11 7.73 -16.65
C ASP A 56 4.15 6.62 -17.06
N GLU A 57 4.40 5.39 -16.60
CA GLU A 57 3.49 4.26 -16.76
C GLU A 57 2.09 4.58 -16.19
N PHE A 58 2.02 5.08 -14.96
CA PHE A 58 0.76 5.43 -14.30
C PHE A 58 -0.06 6.44 -15.11
N ASN A 59 0.59 7.49 -15.62
CA ASN A 59 -0.05 8.50 -16.46
C ASN A 59 -0.52 7.95 -17.80
N ARG A 60 0.26 7.06 -18.42
CA ARG A 60 -0.10 6.42 -19.69
C ARG A 60 -1.27 5.44 -19.54
N LEU A 61 -1.35 4.73 -18.42
CA LEU A 61 -2.38 3.70 -18.19
C LEU A 61 -3.71 4.25 -17.70
N ASN A 62 -3.73 5.50 -17.20
CA ASN A 62 -4.94 6.21 -16.77
C ASN A 62 -5.42 7.26 -17.79
N GLN A 63 -5.09 7.10 -19.06
CA GLN A 63 -5.55 8.01 -20.10
C GLN A 63 -7.08 7.97 -20.22
N PRO A 64 -7.74 9.08 -20.62
CA PRO A 64 -9.17 9.06 -20.89
C PRO A 64 -9.54 7.92 -21.86
N TYR A 65 -10.71 7.32 -21.65
CA TYR A 65 -11.27 6.23 -22.46
C TYR A 65 -10.64 4.84 -22.30
N THR A 66 -9.62 4.66 -21.44
CA THR A 66 -9.21 3.31 -21.02
C THR A 66 -10.28 2.70 -20.11
N LYS A 67 -10.56 1.41 -20.30
CA LYS A 67 -11.50 0.65 -19.47
C LYS A 67 -10.91 -0.73 -19.18
N THR A 68 -11.09 -1.20 -17.97
CA THR A 68 -10.69 -2.56 -17.58
C THR A 68 -11.91 -3.38 -17.18
N PRO A 69 -11.87 -4.72 -17.33
CA PRO A 69 -12.96 -5.59 -16.89
C PRO A 69 -13.28 -5.45 -15.38
N ILE A 70 -12.30 -5.03 -14.57
CA ILE A 70 -12.45 -4.95 -13.11
C ILE A 70 -13.09 -3.64 -12.65
N ASP A 71 -13.19 -2.61 -13.50
CA ASP A 71 -13.58 -1.24 -13.10
C ASP A 71 -14.91 -1.22 -12.33
N LYS A 72 -15.89 -2.04 -12.73
CA LYS A 72 -17.19 -2.13 -12.05
C LYS A 72 -17.07 -2.69 -10.62
N GLN A 73 -16.28 -3.74 -10.45
CA GLN A 73 -16.07 -4.35 -9.13
C GLN A 73 -15.20 -3.46 -8.24
N LEU A 74 -14.19 -2.83 -8.83
CA LEU A 74 -13.31 -1.88 -8.17
C LEU A 74 -14.08 -0.66 -7.65
N ASP A 75 -15.00 -0.09 -8.43
CA ASP A 75 -15.87 1.01 -7.98
C ASP A 75 -16.63 0.64 -6.69
N LEU A 76 -17.25 -0.55 -6.67
CA LEU A 76 -17.97 -1.03 -5.49
C LEU A 76 -17.03 -1.22 -4.29
N ASP A 77 -15.82 -1.73 -4.50
CA ASP A 77 -14.82 -1.92 -3.44
C ASP A 77 -14.29 -0.59 -2.87
N VAL A 78 -14.03 0.38 -3.75
CA VAL A 78 -13.57 1.72 -3.37
C VAL A 78 -14.66 2.45 -2.57
N LYS A 79 -15.92 2.37 -2.98
CA LYS A 79 -17.05 2.99 -2.26
C LYS A 79 -17.24 2.46 -0.84
N ARG A 80 -16.77 1.24 -0.54
CA ARG A 80 -16.80 0.67 0.82
C ARG A 80 -15.50 0.83 1.61
N THR A 81 -14.47 1.44 1.02
CA THR A 81 -13.17 1.64 1.66
C THR A 81 -13.18 2.90 2.53
N PHE A 82 -12.86 2.76 3.82
CA PHE A 82 -12.77 3.86 4.80
C PHE A 82 -13.92 4.88 4.75
N GLN A 83 -15.17 4.43 4.60
CA GLN A 83 -16.35 5.29 4.39
C GLN A 83 -16.52 6.42 5.43
N SER A 84 -16.09 6.20 6.68
CA SER A 84 -16.16 7.21 7.74
C SER A 84 -14.95 8.16 7.79
N HIS A 85 -13.88 7.89 7.04
CA HIS A 85 -12.67 8.71 7.04
C HIS A 85 -12.85 9.95 6.17
N TYR A 86 -12.37 11.11 6.64
CA TYR A 86 -12.67 12.40 5.99
C TYR A 86 -12.19 12.51 4.54
N THR A 87 -11.10 11.83 4.16
CA THR A 87 -10.58 11.80 2.77
C THR A 87 -11.30 10.79 1.86
N TYR A 88 -12.07 9.86 2.44
CA TYR A 88 -12.77 8.78 1.73
C TYR A 88 -14.30 8.91 1.80
N LYS A 89 -14.86 9.77 2.66
CA LYS A 89 -16.31 9.89 2.84
C LYS A 89 -17.05 10.52 1.65
N VAL A 90 -16.35 11.28 0.79
CA VAL A 90 -16.95 11.92 -0.39
C VAL A 90 -16.86 10.96 -1.58
N PRO A 91 -17.99 10.55 -2.19
CA PRO A 91 -17.98 9.66 -3.35
C PRO A 91 -17.11 10.20 -4.48
N TYR A 92 -16.17 9.39 -4.96
CA TYR A 92 -15.18 9.74 -5.99
C TYR A 92 -14.37 11.02 -5.72
N GLY A 93 -14.36 11.51 -4.49
CA GLY A 93 -13.53 12.62 -4.05
C GLY A 93 -12.17 12.13 -3.57
N GLY A 94 -11.14 12.97 -3.75
CA GLY A 94 -9.81 12.78 -3.16
C GLY A 94 -9.25 11.37 -3.34
N ASN A 95 -9.13 10.64 -2.23
CA ASN A 95 -8.43 9.36 -2.19
C ASN A 95 -9.21 8.19 -2.81
N GLN A 96 -10.54 8.28 -2.93
CA GLN A 96 -11.29 7.26 -3.67
C GLN A 96 -10.87 7.22 -5.14
N LYS A 97 -10.72 8.39 -5.76
CA LYS A 97 -10.27 8.52 -7.15
C LYS A 97 -8.83 8.01 -7.31
N VAL A 98 -7.94 8.38 -6.39
CA VAL A 98 -6.55 7.90 -6.39
C VAL A 98 -6.50 6.38 -6.29
N LEU A 99 -7.25 5.78 -5.37
CA LEU A 99 -7.30 4.33 -5.20
C LEU A 99 -7.86 3.62 -6.44
N PHE A 100 -8.91 4.18 -7.05
CA PHE A 100 -9.45 3.68 -8.31
C PHE A 100 -8.39 3.72 -9.42
N ASN A 101 -7.72 4.86 -9.63
CA ASN A 101 -6.69 5.01 -10.67
C ASN A 101 -5.49 4.06 -10.46
N ILE A 102 -5.11 3.78 -9.21
CA ILE A 102 -4.05 2.81 -8.88
C ILE A 102 -4.42 1.42 -9.40
N PHE A 103 -5.60 0.92 -9.04
CA PHE A 103 -6.02 -0.42 -9.45
C PHE A 103 -6.40 -0.51 -10.92
N HIS A 104 -6.96 0.55 -11.49
CA HIS A 104 -7.18 0.67 -12.93
C HIS A 104 -5.86 0.54 -13.69
N ALA A 105 -4.82 1.31 -13.32
CA ALA A 105 -3.51 1.20 -13.94
C ALA A 105 -2.91 -0.21 -13.78
N LEU A 106 -3.03 -0.84 -12.61
CA LEU A 106 -2.55 -2.20 -12.40
C LEU A 106 -3.25 -3.23 -13.30
N ALA A 107 -4.56 -3.10 -13.48
CA ALA A 107 -5.32 -3.96 -14.38
C ALA A 107 -5.00 -3.67 -15.85
N SER A 108 -4.77 -2.41 -16.23
CA SER A 108 -4.32 -2.05 -17.57
C SER A 108 -2.89 -2.51 -17.87
N ARG A 109 -2.05 -2.66 -16.84
CA ARG A 109 -0.67 -3.16 -16.95
C ARG A 109 -0.61 -4.67 -17.20
N THR A 110 -1.55 -5.42 -16.65
CA THR A 110 -1.54 -6.89 -16.64
C THR A 110 -2.83 -7.42 -17.26
N GLU A 111 -2.74 -8.06 -18.42
CA GLU A 111 -3.91 -8.52 -19.20
C GLU A 111 -4.93 -9.33 -18.40
N ASN A 112 -4.52 -10.01 -17.32
CA ASN A 112 -5.39 -10.83 -16.48
C ASN A 112 -5.15 -10.59 -14.98
N LEU A 113 -5.19 -9.34 -14.51
CA LEU A 113 -5.19 -9.09 -13.07
C LEU A 113 -6.47 -9.66 -12.43
N GLU A 114 -6.32 -10.71 -11.63
CA GLU A 114 -7.40 -11.26 -10.82
C GLU A 114 -7.69 -10.36 -9.62
N PHE A 115 -8.63 -9.42 -9.79
CA PHE A 115 -9.05 -8.55 -8.70
C PHE A 115 -9.93 -9.30 -7.69
N THR A 116 -9.41 -9.45 -6.48
CA THR A 116 -10.11 -10.07 -5.35
C THR A 116 -10.58 -8.99 -4.37
N GLN A 117 -11.80 -9.14 -3.87
CA GLN A 117 -12.35 -8.26 -2.83
C GLN A 117 -11.41 -8.14 -1.62
N GLY A 118 -11.15 -6.90 -1.19
CA GLY A 118 -10.29 -6.60 -0.06
C GLY A 118 -8.82 -6.36 -0.42
N MET A 119 -8.41 -6.59 -1.68
CA MET A 119 -7.06 -6.25 -2.16
C MET A 119 -6.73 -4.76 -2.01
N THR A 120 -7.74 -3.90 -2.05
CA THR A 120 -7.62 -2.44 -1.91
C THR A 120 -7.27 -1.98 -0.49
N CYS A 121 -7.43 -2.83 0.53
CA CYS A 121 -7.31 -2.43 1.93
C CYS A 121 -5.91 -1.88 2.28
N ALA A 122 -4.84 -2.63 2.00
CA ALA A 122 -3.49 -2.13 2.30
C ALA A 122 -3.07 -0.93 1.41
N PRO A 123 -3.31 -0.92 0.08
CA PRO A 123 -3.06 0.24 -0.77
C PRO A 123 -3.84 1.50 -0.37
N SER A 124 -5.07 1.36 0.11
CA SER A 124 -5.87 2.49 0.56
C SER A 124 -5.22 3.23 1.73
N ILE A 125 -4.49 2.54 2.62
CA ILE A 125 -3.69 3.17 3.67
C ILE A 125 -2.53 3.98 3.08
N LEU A 126 -1.89 3.51 2.00
CA LEU A 126 -0.82 4.29 1.35
C LEU A 126 -1.35 5.64 0.88
N THR A 127 -2.54 5.68 0.26
CA THR A 127 -3.15 6.93 -0.22
C THR A 127 -3.45 7.94 0.90
N LEU A 128 -3.54 7.51 2.16
CA LEU A 128 -3.75 8.42 3.29
C LEU A 128 -2.48 9.20 3.64
N PHE A 129 -1.30 8.64 3.35
CA PHE A 129 -0.01 9.20 3.77
C PHE A 129 0.89 9.61 2.60
N LEU A 130 0.65 9.09 1.39
CA LEU A 130 1.48 9.28 0.20
C LEU A 130 0.68 9.96 -0.91
N ASP A 131 1.37 10.67 -1.81
CA ASP A 131 0.81 11.13 -3.07
C ASP A 131 0.43 9.96 -4.01
N GLU A 132 -0.28 10.25 -5.09
CA GLU A 132 -0.82 9.22 -6.00
C GLU A 132 0.28 8.36 -6.63
N TYR A 133 1.38 8.96 -7.07
CA TYR A 133 2.47 8.25 -7.74
C TYR A 133 3.24 7.37 -6.75
N SER A 134 3.55 7.90 -5.57
CA SER A 134 4.17 7.14 -4.49
C SER A 134 3.26 6.00 -3.99
N SER A 135 1.94 6.22 -3.96
CA SER A 135 0.96 5.19 -3.61
C SER A 135 0.88 4.10 -4.68
N TYR A 136 0.90 4.47 -5.97
CA TYR A 136 0.96 3.53 -7.08
C TYR A 136 2.22 2.67 -7.00
N ALA A 137 3.40 3.31 -6.92
CA ALA A 137 4.68 2.62 -6.84
C ALA A 137 4.77 1.73 -5.59
N GLY A 138 4.28 2.20 -4.44
CA GLY A 138 4.18 1.39 -3.22
C GLY A 138 3.25 0.18 -3.38
N THR A 139 2.14 0.34 -4.11
CA THR A 139 1.21 -0.76 -4.40
C THR A 139 1.82 -1.80 -5.34
N VAL A 140 2.57 -1.36 -6.36
CA VAL A 140 3.36 -2.25 -7.23
C VAL A 140 4.35 -3.07 -6.40
N GLN A 141 5.00 -2.46 -5.40
CA GLN A 141 5.89 -3.20 -4.49
C GLN A 141 5.13 -4.18 -3.59
N PHE A 142 3.99 -3.78 -3.04
CA PHE A 142 3.13 -4.66 -2.24
C PHE A 142 2.75 -5.92 -3.01
N LEU A 143 2.24 -5.77 -4.23
CA LEU A 143 1.77 -6.87 -5.06
C LEU A 143 2.92 -7.61 -5.79
N GLY A 144 4.09 -6.98 -5.92
CA GLY A 144 5.26 -7.56 -6.56
C GLY A 144 6.03 -8.55 -5.69
N GLU A 145 7.20 -8.96 -6.17
CA GLU A 145 8.03 -10.00 -5.54
C GLU A 145 8.65 -9.60 -4.20
N LYS A 146 8.73 -8.29 -3.90
CA LYS A 146 9.32 -7.80 -2.64
C LYS A 146 8.47 -8.16 -1.43
N TYR A 147 7.15 -7.91 -1.51
CA TYR A 147 6.22 -8.13 -0.39
C TYR A 147 5.19 -9.21 -0.65
N ARG A 148 5.00 -9.62 -1.92
CA ARG A 148 4.23 -10.81 -2.33
C ARG A 148 2.79 -10.80 -1.82
N LEU A 149 2.21 -9.63 -1.57
CA LEU A 149 0.87 -9.49 -1.02
C LEU A 149 -0.19 -10.11 -1.96
N LYS A 150 0.06 -10.12 -3.28
CA LYS A 150 -0.79 -10.79 -4.27
C LYS A 150 -1.08 -12.26 -3.90
N GLU A 151 -0.12 -12.96 -3.29
CA GLU A 151 -0.26 -14.39 -2.95
C GLU A 151 -1.30 -14.66 -1.87
N MET A 152 -1.64 -13.65 -1.04
CA MET A 152 -2.74 -13.76 -0.08
C MET A 152 -4.09 -13.92 -0.78
N PHE A 153 -4.20 -13.43 -2.01
CA PHE A 153 -5.43 -13.39 -2.79
C PHE A 153 -5.43 -14.43 -3.92
N SER A 154 -4.26 -14.86 -4.40
CA SER A 154 -4.14 -15.90 -5.43
C SER A 154 -4.43 -17.29 -4.86
N ASN A 155 -5.51 -17.93 -5.32
CA ASN A 155 -5.93 -19.29 -4.96
C ASN A 155 -6.09 -19.56 -3.45
N PHE A 156 -5.99 -18.54 -2.60
CA PHE A 156 -6.08 -18.59 -1.13
C PHE A 156 -5.19 -19.62 -0.41
N ASN A 157 -4.17 -20.15 -1.09
CA ASN A 157 -3.25 -21.14 -0.53
C ASN A 157 -2.42 -20.54 0.62
N LEU A 158 -1.88 -19.32 0.43
CA LEU A 158 -1.11 -18.65 1.47
C LEU A 158 -1.99 -18.29 2.66
N LEU A 159 -3.20 -17.77 2.40
CA LEU A 159 -4.17 -17.46 3.44
C LEU A 159 -4.50 -18.69 4.29
N THR A 160 -4.75 -19.83 3.66
CA THR A 160 -5.03 -21.11 4.34
C THR A 160 -3.84 -21.56 5.18
N ARG A 161 -2.61 -21.45 4.66
CA ARG A 161 -1.39 -21.77 5.42
C ARG A 161 -1.20 -20.87 6.64
N CYS A 162 -1.46 -19.57 6.50
CA CYS A 162 -1.42 -18.62 7.61
C CYS A 162 -2.45 -18.98 8.69
N TRP A 163 -3.67 -19.34 8.28
CA TRP A 163 -4.71 -19.79 9.19
C TRP A 163 -4.31 -21.05 9.96
N THR A 164 -3.86 -22.10 9.27
CA THR A 164 -3.43 -23.35 9.91
C THR A 164 -2.27 -23.13 10.89
N SER A 165 -1.33 -22.25 10.53
CA SER A 165 -0.22 -21.89 11.42
C SER A 165 -0.72 -21.19 12.67
N LEU A 166 -1.65 -20.24 12.51
CA LEU A 166 -2.26 -19.52 13.63
C LEU A 166 -3.03 -20.45 14.57
N ASP A 167 -3.87 -21.33 14.00
CA ASP A 167 -4.65 -22.33 14.75
C ASP A 167 -3.75 -23.27 15.56
N TYR A 168 -2.65 -23.74 14.95
CA TYR A 168 -1.65 -24.56 15.65
C TYR A 168 -1.06 -23.84 16.87
N TYR A 169 -0.66 -22.56 16.74
CA TYR A 169 -0.13 -21.80 17.87
C TYR A 169 -1.18 -21.50 18.93
N TYR A 170 -2.42 -21.27 18.52
CA TYR A 170 -3.52 -21.04 19.44
C TYR A 170 -3.78 -22.28 20.32
N LYS A 171 -3.89 -23.46 19.70
CA LYS A 171 -4.09 -24.75 20.39
C LYS A 171 -2.91 -25.22 21.24
N LYS A 172 -1.71 -24.66 21.04
CA LYS A 172 -0.55 -24.97 21.88
C LYS A 172 -0.49 -24.08 23.13
N LYS A 173 -1.13 -22.91 23.07
CA LYS A 173 -1.05 -21.89 24.12
C LYS A 173 -2.21 -21.97 25.12
N PHE A 174 -3.29 -22.64 24.75
CA PHE A 174 -4.47 -22.93 25.55
C PHE A 174 -4.78 -24.42 25.48
#